data_AF-A0A3N0A3T1-F1
#
_entry.id   AF-A0A3N0A3T1-F1
#
_cell.length_a   1.000
_cell.length_b   1.000
_cell.length_c   1.000
_cell.angle_alpha   90.00
_cell.angle_beta   90.00
_cell.angle_gamma   90.00
#
_symmetry.space_group_name_H-M   'P 1'
#
loop_
_entity.id
_entity.type
_entity.pdbx_description
1 polymer ?
#
loop_
_entity_poly.entity_id
_entity_poly.type
_entity_poly.pdbx_seq_one_letter_code
_entity_poly.pdbx_strand_id
1 'polypeptide(L)'
;MGGVLIKYNDDAILMPDTNVWGDYWVSTEAFKYESRKKKSKGVFDPTKIVDLLNCFIDRKMVIIPNIVGMEIHGVIKHKFSKNKSLNLGKNKKKILESALKKAEKMHHMFQPTSIDHTRNSYERAMAAYKYIRNDCTPEMLEKKTRWARQKHRKKWEELGILKKTQPPYDDETKPKYKDIKILASAVEAAREKRAALITRDHDFTIFSEIGRELPVDVIDAYSLK
;
A
#
# COMPACT_ATOMS: atom_id res chain seq x y z
N MET A 1 12.13 -21.94 -1.42
CA MET A 1 12.46 -20.65 -0.78
C MET A 1 11.21 -20.12 -0.08
N GLY A 2 10.91 -20.67 1.09
CA GLY A 2 9.87 -20.17 1.99
C GLY A 2 10.54 -19.37 3.10
N GLY A 3 9.96 -18.24 3.52
CA GLY A 3 10.56 -17.47 4.62
C GLY A 3 10.10 -16.02 4.83
N VAL A 4 9.06 -15.54 4.16
CA VAL A 4 8.52 -14.18 4.44
C VAL A 4 7.21 -14.22 5.25
N LEU A 5 6.63 -15.41 5.45
CA LEU A 5 5.57 -15.58 6.42
C LEU A 5 6.18 -15.67 7.83
N ILE A 6 6.01 -14.57 8.57
CA ILE A 6 5.92 -14.51 10.04
C ILE A 6 7.27 -14.51 10.77
N LYS A 7 7.93 -13.34 10.72
CA LYS A 7 8.71 -12.80 11.85
C LYS A 7 8.07 -11.53 12.42
N TYR A 8 6.77 -11.32 12.17
CA TYR A 8 6.03 -10.32 12.92
C TYR A 8 5.62 -10.98 14.22
N ASN A 9 6.27 -10.56 15.31
CA ASN A 9 5.82 -10.84 16.68
C ASN A 9 4.30 -10.70 16.76
N ASP A 10 3.66 -11.48 17.63
CA ASP A 10 2.22 -11.45 17.91
C ASP A 10 1.67 -10.07 18.39
N ASP A 11 2.48 -9.01 18.30
CA ASP A 11 2.25 -7.64 18.74
C ASP A 11 2.24 -6.58 17.61
N ALA A 12 2.61 -6.91 16.37
CA ALA A 12 2.67 -5.93 15.30
C ALA A 12 1.27 -5.59 14.73
N ILE A 13 1.00 -4.31 14.50
CA ILE A 13 -0.23 -3.85 13.85
C ILE A 13 -0.04 -3.86 12.34
N LEU A 14 -0.94 -4.50 11.58
CA LEU A 14 -0.93 -4.46 10.12
C LEU A 14 -1.76 -3.27 9.63
N MET A 15 -1.18 -2.49 8.73
CA MET A 15 -1.84 -1.40 8.04
C MET A 15 -1.76 -1.61 6.53
N PRO A 16 -2.78 -2.23 5.91
CA PRO A 16 -2.78 -2.45 4.47
C PRO A 16 -3.08 -1.18 3.69
N ASP A 17 -2.34 -0.96 2.60
CA ASP A 17 -2.63 0.12 1.66
C ASP A 17 -3.96 -0.12 0.90
N THR A 18 -4.40 0.92 0.20
CA THR A 18 -5.62 0.90 -0.61
C THR A 18 -5.62 -0.20 -1.69
N ASN A 19 -4.48 -0.48 -2.33
CA ASN A 19 -4.40 -1.46 -3.41
C ASN A 19 -4.50 -2.90 -2.89
N VAL A 20 -3.89 -3.18 -1.73
CA VAL A 20 -3.94 -4.48 -1.03
C VAL A 20 -5.37 -4.79 -0.59
N TRP A 21 -6.08 -3.79 -0.09
CA TRP A 21 -7.51 -3.89 0.17
C TRP A 21 -8.33 -4.18 -1.11
N GLY A 22 -7.95 -3.55 -2.22
CA GLY A 22 -8.48 -3.88 -3.54
C GLY A 22 -8.27 -5.35 -3.93
N ASP A 23 -7.13 -5.93 -3.59
CA ASP A 23 -6.88 -7.35 -3.84
C ASP A 23 -7.77 -8.25 -3.01
N TYR A 24 -7.89 -7.93 -1.71
CA TYR A 24 -8.68 -8.68 -0.76
C TYR A 24 -10.14 -8.83 -1.20
N TRP A 25 -10.79 -7.75 -1.62
CA TRP A 25 -12.21 -7.78 -1.99
C TRP A 25 -12.48 -8.06 -3.48
N VAL A 26 -11.66 -7.55 -4.38
CA VAL A 26 -11.97 -7.50 -5.82
C VAL A 26 -11.11 -8.47 -6.62
N SER A 27 -9.78 -8.44 -6.45
CA SER A 27 -8.89 -9.34 -7.18
C SER A 27 -9.15 -10.80 -6.84
N THR A 28 -9.56 -11.12 -5.60
CA THR A 28 -9.96 -12.49 -5.19
C THR A 28 -11.12 -13.04 -6.02
N GLU A 29 -12.12 -12.22 -6.31
CA GLU A 29 -13.26 -12.62 -7.13
C GLU A 29 -12.87 -12.76 -8.61
N ALA A 30 -12.00 -11.88 -9.10
CA ALA A 30 -11.44 -12.00 -10.46
C ALA A 30 -10.61 -13.28 -10.62
N PHE A 31 -9.78 -13.60 -9.63
CA PHE A 31 -8.99 -14.83 -9.61
C PHE A 31 -9.88 -16.07 -9.61
N LYS A 32 -10.91 -16.13 -8.74
CA LYS A 32 -11.89 -17.24 -8.72
C LYS A 32 -12.61 -17.42 -10.06
N TYR A 33 -12.91 -16.33 -10.76
CA TYR A 33 -13.59 -16.40 -12.05
C TYR A 33 -12.65 -16.87 -13.18
N GLU A 34 -11.44 -16.33 -13.24
CA GLU A 34 -10.47 -16.66 -14.29
C GLU A 34 -9.81 -18.03 -14.09
N SER A 35 -9.55 -18.47 -12.85
CA SER A 35 -8.94 -19.78 -12.56
C SER A 35 -9.80 -20.95 -13.02
N ARG A 36 -11.12 -20.75 -13.14
CA ARG A 36 -12.07 -21.74 -13.68
C ARG A 36 -12.00 -21.90 -15.20
N LYS A 37 -11.29 -21.02 -15.91
CA LYS A 37 -11.16 -21.10 -17.38
C LYS A 37 -9.94 -21.90 -17.78
N LYS A 38 -10.11 -22.84 -18.72
CA LYS A 38 -9.04 -23.73 -19.24
C LYS A 38 -7.80 -23.03 -19.85
N LYS A 39 -7.81 -21.70 -20.05
CA LYS A 39 -6.73 -20.92 -20.69
C LYS A 39 -6.18 -19.77 -19.84
N SER A 40 -6.46 -19.72 -18.53
CA SER A 40 -5.93 -18.64 -17.69
C SER A 40 -4.44 -18.84 -17.42
N LYS A 41 -3.60 -18.15 -18.19
CA LYS A 41 -2.17 -17.96 -17.86
C LYS A 41 -1.97 -16.52 -17.41
N GLY A 42 -1.29 -16.34 -16.26
CA GLY A 42 -0.84 -15.02 -15.80
C GLY A 42 -1.84 -14.19 -14.99
N VAL A 43 -2.87 -14.80 -14.39
CA VAL A 43 -3.75 -14.09 -13.46
C VAL A 43 -3.03 -13.96 -12.12
N PHE A 44 -3.05 -12.75 -11.55
CA PHE A 44 -2.50 -12.52 -10.22
C PHE A 44 -3.28 -13.34 -9.17
N ASP A 45 -2.56 -14.07 -8.33
CA ASP A 45 -3.12 -14.87 -7.24
C ASP A 45 -3.06 -14.09 -5.90
N PRO A 46 -4.20 -13.61 -5.38
CA PRO A 46 -4.27 -12.86 -4.12
C PRO A 46 -4.25 -13.73 -2.86
N THR A 47 -4.22 -15.07 -2.97
CA THR A 47 -4.51 -15.97 -1.84
C THR A 47 -3.61 -15.71 -0.63
N LYS A 48 -2.29 -15.57 -0.84
CA LYS A 48 -1.35 -15.27 0.26
C LYS A 48 -1.60 -13.92 0.94
N ILE A 49 -2.04 -12.91 0.19
CA ILE A 49 -2.43 -11.60 0.76
C ILE A 49 -3.70 -11.76 1.58
N VAL A 50 -4.68 -12.51 1.07
CA VAL A 50 -5.95 -12.77 1.76
C VAL A 50 -5.71 -13.53 3.07
N ASP A 51 -4.89 -14.57 3.04
CA ASP A 51 -4.56 -15.39 4.22
C ASP A 51 -3.86 -14.55 5.30
N LEU A 52 -2.89 -13.71 4.89
CA LEU A 52 -2.24 -12.77 5.79
C LEU A 52 -3.24 -11.80 6.41
N LEU A 53 -4.10 -11.16 5.60
CA LEU A 53 -5.08 -10.20 6.10
C LEU A 53 -6.08 -10.86 7.07
N ASN A 54 -6.61 -12.04 6.73
CA ASN A 54 -7.53 -12.77 7.59
C ASN A 54 -6.90 -13.04 8.97
N CYS A 55 -5.64 -13.49 9.00
CA CYS A 55 -4.92 -13.75 10.25
C CYS A 55 -4.85 -12.50 11.16
N PHE A 56 -4.62 -11.31 10.60
CA PHE A 56 -4.56 -10.08 11.39
C PHE A 56 -5.95 -9.53 11.73
N ILE A 57 -6.94 -9.70 10.85
CA ILE A 57 -8.34 -9.32 11.11
C ILE A 57 -8.88 -10.11 12.30
N ASP A 58 -8.67 -11.43 12.33
CA ASP A 58 -9.16 -12.31 13.39
C ASP A 58 -8.55 -11.95 14.75
N ARG A 59 -7.28 -11.52 14.75
CA ARG A 59 -6.57 -11.04 15.94
C ARG A 59 -6.92 -9.60 16.34
N LYS A 60 -7.74 -8.90 15.54
CA LYS A 60 -8.02 -7.45 15.68
C LYS A 60 -6.77 -6.58 15.65
N MET A 61 -5.77 -6.97 14.87
CA MET A 61 -4.48 -6.29 14.73
C MET A 61 -4.37 -5.53 13.41
N VAL A 62 -5.49 -5.06 12.87
CA VAL A 62 -5.54 -4.26 11.65
C VAL A 62 -6.00 -2.86 11.97
N ILE A 63 -5.37 -1.87 11.34
CA ILE A 63 -5.84 -0.48 11.33
C ILE A 63 -6.11 -0.04 9.90
N ILE A 64 -7.23 0.66 9.71
CA ILE A 64 -7.60 1.29 8.44
C ILE A 64 -7.72 2.81 8.67
N PRO A 65 -6.68 3.60 8.38
CA PRO A 65 -6.76 5.06 8.45
C PRO A 65 -7.90 5.59 7.56
N ASN A 66 -8.47 6.75 7.91
CA ASN A 66 -9.49 7.43 7.12
C ASN A 66 -9.00 7.75 5.72
N ILE A 67 -7.73 8.16 5.57
CA ILE A 67 -7.15 8.42 4.24
C ILE A 67 -7.23 7.16 3.35
N VAL A 68 -6.93 5.98 3.89
CA VAL A 68 -7.05 4.69 3.18
C VAL A 68 -8.52 4.34 2.96
N GLY A 69 -9.39 4.53 3.96
CA GLY A 69 -10.83 4.30 3.85
C GLY A 69 -11.49 5.09 2.72
N MET A 70 -11.18 6.39 2.62
CA MET A 70 -11.67 7.27 1.56
C MET A 70 -11.17 6.83 0.18
N GLU A 71 -9.91 6.40 0.09
CA GLU A 71 -9.33 5.94 -1.16
C GLU A 71 -9.92 4.62 -1.67
N ILE A 72 -10.19 3.68 -0.77
CA ILE A 72 -10.77 2.38 -1.11
C ILE A 72 -12.06 2.56 -1.90
N HIS A 73 -12.93 3.44 -1.41
CA HIS A 73 -14.19 3.75 -2.07
C HIS A 73 -13.96 4.29 -3.49
N GLY A 74 -13.00 5.22 -3.65
CA GLY A 74 -12.60 5.75 -4.96
C GLY A 74 -12.01 4.69 -5.90
N VAL A 75 -11.15 3.80 -5.40
CA VAL A 75 -10.53 2.72 -6.17
C VAL A 75 -11.58 1.73 -6.66
N ILE A 76 -12.48 1.28 -5.80
CA ILE A 76 -13.52 0.32 -6.18
C ILE A 76 -14.51 0.96 -7.17
N LYS A 77 -15.01 2.16 -6.86
CA LYS A 77 -16.04 2.84 -7.66
C LYS A 77 -15.53 3.32 -9.01
N HIS A 78 -14.27 3.77 -9.09
CA HIS A 78 -13.73 4.39 -10.30
C HIS A 78 -12.68 3.53 -11.01
N LYS A 79 -11.63 3.06 -10.31
CA LYS A 79 -10.53 2.32 -10.93
C LYS A 79 -10.99 0.94 -11.40
N PHE A 80 -11.55 0.12 -10.52
CA PHE A 80 -11.98 -1.25 -10.88
C PHE A 80 -13.20 -1.29 -11.79
N SER A 81 -14.15 -0.38 -11.61
CA SER A 81 -15.31 -0.23 -12.49
C SER A 81 -14.90 0.00 -13.95
N LYS A 82 -13.99 0.95 -14.20
CA LYS A 82 -13.50 1.30 -15.54
C LYS A 82 -12.42 0.36 -16.09
N ASN A 83 -11.87 -0.52 -15.25
CA ASN A 83 -10.82 -1.44 -15.68
C ASN A 83 -11.38 -2.52 -16.63
N LYS A 84 -10.96 -2.48 -17.89
CA LYS A 84 -11.35 -3.45 -18.94
C LYS A 84 -10.64 -4.79 -18.83
N SER A 85 -9.44 -4.85 -18.22
CA SER A 85 -8.72 -6.11 -17.99
C SER A 85 -9.22 -6.86 -16.76
N LEU A 86 -9.92 -6.18 -15.84
CA LEU A 86 -10.57 -6.81 -14.70
C LEU A 86 -11.85 -7.55 -15.14
N ASN A 87 -11.74 -8.87 -15.24
CA ASN A 87 -12.85 -9.73 -15.60
C ASN A 87 -13.52 -10.32 -14.35
N LEU A 88 -14.72 -9.82 -14.05
CA LEU A 88 -15.59 -10.31 -12.98
C LEU A 88 -16.85 -10.99 -13.53
N GLY A 89 -16.84 -11.33 -14.82
CA GLY A 89 -17.99 -11.87 -15.53
C GLY A 89 -19.21 -10.94 -15.54
N LYS A 90 -20.40 -11.54 -15.73
CA LYS A 90 -21.69 -10.82 -15.80
C LYS A 90 -22.07 -10.12 -14.48
N ASN A 91 -21.50 -10.56 -13.35
CA ASN A 91 -21.83 -10.05 -12.02
C ASN A 91 -20.94 -8.89 -11.55
N LYS A 92 -20.11 -8.31 -12.43
CA LYS A 92 -19.14 -7.24 -12.10
C LYS A 92 -19.73 -6.16 -11.21
N LYS A 93 -20.89 -5.59 -11.57
CA LYS A 93 -21.55 -4.54 -10.80
C LYS A 93 -21.89 -4.98 -9.37
N LYS A 94 -22.53 -6.14 -9.21
CA LYS A 94 -22.92 -6.70 -7.90
C LYS A 94 -21.69 -7.01 -7.02
N ILE A 95 -20.60 -7.48 -7.62
CA ILE A 95 -19.34 -7.75 -6.91
C ILE A 95 -18.75 -6.44 -6.38
N LEU A 96 -18.67 -5.40 -7.21
CA LEU A 96 -18.15 -4.09 -6.78
C LEU A 96 -19.02 -3.44 -5.70
N GLU A 97 -20.35 -3.49 -5.83
CA GLU A 97 -21.27 -3.01 -4.79
C GLU A 97 -21.11 -3.77 -3.47
N SER A 98 -20.94 -5.09 -3.53
CA SER A 98 -20.66 -5.90 -2.33
C SER A 98 -19.31 -5.56 -1.71
N ALA A 99 -18.28 -5.34 -2.53
CA ALA A 99 -16.96 -4.92 -2.08
C ALA A 99 -17.02 -3.56 -1.35
N LEU A 100 -17.77 -2.60 -1.88
CA LEU A 100 -17.99 -1.30 -1.22
C LEU A 100 -18.62 -1.45 0.16
N LYS A 101 -19.72 -2.22 0.27
CA LYS A 101 -20.38 -2.48 1.57
C LYS A 101 -19.46 -3.15 2.57
N LYS A 102 -18.64 -4.12 2.13
CA LYS A 102 -17.65 -4.79 2.97
C LYS A 102 -16.54 -3.83 3.43
N ALA A 103 -16.07 -2.96 2.54
CA ALA A 103 -15.08 -1.95 2.84
C ALA A 103 -15.58 -0.94 3.88
N GLU A 104 -16.78 -0.41 3.71
CA GLU A 104 -17.41 0.52 4.68
C GLU A 104 -17.54 -0.14 6.06
N LYS A 105 -18.10 -1.36 6.11
CA LYS A 105 -18.24 -2.11 7.37
C LYS A 105 -16.89 -2.34 8.06
N MET A 106 -15.86 -2.74 7.30
CA MET A 106 -14.53 -2.96 7.88
C MET A 106 -13.85 -1.67 8.32
N HIS A 107 -14.00 -0.59 7.55
CA HIS A 107 -13.47 0.70 7.94
C HIS A 107 -14.04 1.11 9.30
N HIS A 108 -15.36 1.02 9.52
CA HIS A 108 -15.95 1.30 10.83
C HIS A 108 -15.45 0.38 11.96
N MET A 109 -15.12 -0.87 11.64
CA MET A 109 -14.64 -1.85 12.64
C MET A 109 -13.18 -1.62 13.05
N PHE A 110 -12.35 -1.15 12.11
CA PHE A 110 -10.89 -1.05 12.26
C PHE A 110 -10.36 0.39 12.11
N GLN A 111 -11.25 1.38 12.21
CA GLN A 111 -10.88 2.79 12.21
C GLN A 111 -10.06 3.11 13.46
N PRO A 112 -8.94 3.84 13.35
CA PRO A 112 -8.25 4.33 14.53
C PRO A 112 -9.10 5.39 15.25
N THR A 113 -9.16 5.32 16.58
CA THR A 113 -9.93 6.27 17.41
C THR A 113 -9.35 7.69 17.43
N SER A 114 -8.12 7.89 16.94
CA SER A 114 -7.48 9.20 16.81
C SER A 114 -6.85 9.32 15.42
N ILE A 115 -7.29 10.35 14.68
CA ILE A 115 -6.71 11.05 13.50
C ILE A 115 -5.70 10.26 12.66
N ASP A 116 -5.90 10.26 11.33
CA ASP A 116 -5.01 9.67 10.32
C ASP A 116 -3.53 9.74 10.69
N HIS A 117 -3.00 10.94 10.97
CA HIS A 117 -1.65 11.15 11.47
C HIS A 117 -1.59 12.44 12.28
N THR A 118 -0.70 12.50 13.27
CA THR A 118 -0.33 13.75 13.94
C THR A 118 0.67 14.57 13.13
N ARG A 119 0.83 15.86 13.47
CA ARG A 119 1.89 16.70 12.89
C ARG A 119 3.29 16.09 13.09
N ASN A 120 3.56 15.50 14.25
CA ASN A 120 4.84 14.85 14.55
C ASN A 120 5.09 13.64 13.65
N SER A 121 4.13 12.71 13.56
CA SER A 121 4.26 11.53 12.69
C SER A 121 4.44 11.92 11.21
N TYR A 122 3.79 13.00 10.75
CA TYR A 122 3.98 13.56 9.41
C TYR A 122 5.37 14.15 9.19
N GLU A 123 5.87 14.98 10.12
CA GLU A 123 7.22 15.55 10.04
C GLU A 123 8.30 14.47 10.01
N ARG A 124 8.12 13.37 10.77
CA ARG A 124 9.00 12.19 10.73
C ARG A 124 8.98 11.48 9.39
N ALA A 125 7.79 11.21 8.83
CA ALA A 125 7.65 10.60 7.51
C ALA A 125 8.28 11.47 6.41
N MET A 126 8.06 12.78 6.46
CA MET A 126 8.66 13.74 5.53
C MET A 126 10.18 13.79 5.65
N ALA A 127 10.72 13.76 6.87
CA ALA A 127 12.16 13.74 7.11
C ALA A 127 12.82 12.49 6.51
N ALA A 128 12.21 11.32 6.65
CA ALA A 128 12.71 10.08 6.05
C ALA A 128 12.80 10.16 4.52
N TYR A 129 11.77 10.71 3.86
CA TYR A 129 11.83 10.93 2.40
C TYR A 129 12.83 12.02 2.00
N LYS A 130 12.98 13.07 2.81
CA LYS A 130 14.00 14.10 2.59
C LYS A 130 15.41 13.51 2.66
N TYR A 131 15.65 12.58 3.58
CA TYR A 131 16.92 11.87 3.68
C TYR A 131 17.22 11.11 2.39
N ILE A 132 16.31 10.29 1.88
CA ILE A 132 16.50 9.55 0.60
C ILE A 132 16.82 10.46 -0.56
N ARG A 133 16.09 11.58 -0.70
CA ARG A 133 16.33 12.55 -1.78
C ARG A 133 17.79 13.02 -1.77
N ASN A 134 18.32 13.31 -0.59
CA ASN A 134 19.65 13.89 -0.38
C ASN A 134 20.78 12.87 -0.21
N ASP A 135 20.48 11.60 0.07
CA ASP A 135 21.48 10.55 0.23
C ASP A 135 22.11 10.19 -1.13
N CYS A 136 23.42 10.40 -1.25
CA CYS A 136 24.20 10.20 -2.47
C CYS A 136 25.10 8.96 -2.41
N THR A 137 24.85 8.03 -1.48
CA THR A 137 25.54 6.73 -1.49
C THR A 137 25.29 6.00 -2.81
N PRO A 138 26.26 5.19 -3.30
CA PRO A 138 26.09 4.43 -4.54
C PRO A 138 24.83 3.56 -4.56
N GLU A 139 24.53 2.93 -3.43
CA GLU A 139 23.34 2.08 -3.25
C GLU A 139 22.04 2.87 -3.38
N MET A 140 21.94 4.02 -2.70
CA MET A 140 20.74 4.87 -2.78
C MET A 140 20.59 5.49 -4.17
N LEU A 141 21.68 5.86 -4.84
CA LEU A 141 21.65 6.33 -6.22
C LEU A 141 21.14 5.25 -7.18
N GLU A 142 21.51 3.99 -7.00
CA GLU A 142 20.98 2.88 -7.80
C GLU A 142 19.47 2.72 -7.59
N LYS A 143 19.01 2.73 -6.33
CA LYS A 143 17.57 2.65 -5.99
C LYS A 143 16.78 3.80 -6.59
N LYS A 144 17.26 5.03 -6.42
CA LYS A 144 16.65 6.23 -7.01
C LYS A 144 16.63 6.19 -8.53
N THR A 145 17.69 5.67 -9.15
CA THR A 145 17.74 5.51 -10.61
C THR A 145 16.76 4.44 -11.09
N ARG A 146 16.65 3.32 -10.39
CA ARG A 146 15.67 2.27 -10.68
C ARG A 146 14.24 2.82 -10.60
N TRP A 147 13.94 3.51 -9.51
CA TRP A 147 12.67 4.21 -9.31
C TRP A 147 12.39 5.23 -10.43
N ALA A 148 13.35 6.10 -10.73
CA ALA A 148 13.22 7.15 -11.75
C ALA A 148 12.98 6.57 -13.15
N ARG A 149 13.65 5.46 -13.49
CA ARG A 149 13.46 4.78 -14.77
C ARG A 149 12.06 4.20 -14.88
N GLN A 150 11.54 3.62 -13.81
CA GLN A 150 10.20 3.06 -13.80
C GLN A 150 9.12 4.14 -13.89
N LYS A 151 9.23 5.21 -13.08
CA LYS A 151 8.17 6.24 -13.00
C LYS A 151 8.26 7.30 -14.10
N HIS A 152 9.47 7.67 -14.51
CA HIS A 152 9.72 8.78 -15.42
C HIS A 152 10.48 8.39 -16.69
N ARG A 153 10.88 7.12 -16.84
CA ARG A 153 11.68 6.63 -17.99
C ARG A 153 13.01 7.39 -18.16
N LYS A 154 13.56 7.89 -17.05
CA LYS A 154 14.81 8.66 -16.99
C LYS A 154 15.70 8.15 -15.87
N LYS A 155 17.01 8.37 -15.95
CA LYS A 155 17.90 8.16 -14.79
C LYS A 155 17.63 9.22 -13.72
N TRP A 156 18.06 8.95 -12.49
CA TRP A 156 17.90 9.91 -11.39
C TRP A 156 18.52 11.25 -11.74
N GLU A 157 19.71 11.24 -12.33
CA GLU A 157 20.50 12.42 -12.68
C GLU A 157 19.78 13.35 -13.67
N GLU A 158 19.00 12.75 -14.57
CA GLU A 158 18.27 13.37 -15.68
C GLU A 158 16.92 14.00 -15.26
N LEU A 159 16.52 13.86 -13.99
CA LEU A 159 15.27 14.40 -13.47
C LEU A 159 15.29 15.92 -13.26
N GLY A 160 16.47 16.55 -13.25
CA GLY A 160 16.61 18.01 -13.07
C GLY A 160 15.93 18.50 -11.80
N ILE A 161 15.01 19.48 -11.94
CA ILE A 161 14.28 20.09 -10.81
C ILE A 161 13.37 19.10 -10.07
N LEU A 162 12.92 18.02 -10.71
CA LEU A 162 12.03 17.02 -10.10
C LEU A 162 12.69 16.27 -8.94
N LYS A 163 14.03 16.21 -8.88
CA LYS A 163 14.76 15.62 -7.74
C LYS A 163 14.39 16.27 -6.40
N LYS A 164 13.98 17.55 -6.42
CA LYS A 164 13.59 18.29 -5.21
C LYS A 164 12.24 17.82 -4.66
N THR A 165 11.37 17.30 -5.51
CA THR A 165 9.97 16.98 -5.19
C THR A 165 9.61 15.51 -5.41
N GLN A 166 10.60 14.63 -5.61
CA GLN A 166 10.40 13.19 -5.77
C GLN A 166 11.60 12.45 -5.16
N PRO A 167 11.47 11.19 -4.71
CA PRO A 167 10.26 10.45 -4.37
C PRO A 167 9.90 10.52 -2.88
N PRO A 168 8.61 10.29 -2.58
CA PRO A 168 7.52 11.25 -2.68
C PRO A 168 7.80 12.54 -1.91
N TYR A 169 7.26 13.65 -2.42
CA TYR A 169 7.15 14.92 -1.73
C TYR A 169 5.66 15.23 -1.63
N ASP A 170 5.17 15.47 -0.41
CA ASP A 170 3.82 15.97 -0.22
C ASP A 170 3.80 17.45 -0.58
N ASP A 171 3.04 17.77 -1.61
CA ASP A 171 2.62 19.12 -1.90
C ASP A 171 1.19 19.19 -1.42
N GLU A 172 0.94 19.89 -0.30
CA GLU A 172 -0.36 19.96 0.37
C GLU A 172 -1.51 20.34 -0.58
N THR A 173 -1.18 21.03 -1.68
CA THR A 173 -2.12 21.46 -2.72
C THR A 173 -2.46 20.39 -3.75
N LYS A 174 -1.78 19.23 -3.72
CA LYS A 174 -1.89 18.19 -4.74
C LYS A 174 -2.32 16.86 -4.12
N PRO A 175 -3.58 16.44 -4.38
CA PRO A 175 -4.11 15.16 -3.93
C PRO A 175 -3.33 13.94 -4.42
N LYS A 176 -2.36 14.07 -5.33
CA LYS A 176 -1.58 12.95 -5.89
C LYS A 176 -0.35 12.55 -5.05
N TYR A 177 -0.07 13.25 -3.95
CA TYR A 177 1.11 13.00 -3.10
C TYR A 177 0.72 12.54 -1.69
N LYS A 178 0.02 11.41 -1.64
CA LYS A 178 -0.64 10.89 -0.44
C LYS A 178 0.25 9.93 0.35
N ASP A 179 1.35 9.49 -0.25
CA ASP A 179 2.21 8.45 0.28
C ASP A 179 2.84 8.90 1.60
N ILE A 180 3.22 10.16 1.74
CA ILE A 180 3.71 10.68 3.02
C ILE A 180 2.63 10.61 4.10
N LYS A 181 1.38 10.95 3.77
CA LYS A 181 0.25 10.89 4.71
C LYS A 181 -0.10 9.45 5.10
N ILE A 182 -0.04 8.51 4.16
CA ILE A 182 -0.24 7.07 4.43
C ILE A 182 0.88 6.57 5.34
N LEU A 183 2.15 6.89 5.05
CA LEU A 183 3.27 6.49 5.90
C LEU A 183 3.18 7.14 7.29
N ALA A 184 2.84 8.43 7.36
CA ALA A 184 2.60 9.12 8.62
C ALA A 184 1.50 8.43 9.44
N SER A 185 0.45 7.95 8.77
CA SER A 185 -0.61 7.20 9.43
C SER A 185 -0.12 5.85 9.94
N ALA A 186 0.80 5.20 9.22
CA ALA A 186 1.46 3.98 9.70
C ALA A 186 2.33 4.27 10.94
N VAL A 187 3.05 5.39 10.94
CA VAL A 187 3.89 5.84 12.08
C VAL A 187 3.03 6.12 13.30
N GLU A 188 1.89 6.77 13.11
CA GLU A 188 0.93 7.02 14.19
C GLU A 188 0.30 5.72 14.70
N ALA A 189 -0.10 4.83 13.79
CA ALA A 189 -0.68 3.52 14.09
C ALA A 189 0.28 2.63 14.88
N ALA A 190 1.59 2.73 14.65
CA ALA A 190 2.60 1.99 15.39
C ALA A 190 2.57 2.30 16.89
N ARG A 191 2.26 3.55 17.29
CA ARG A 191 2.33 4.04 18.68
C ARG A 191 3.67 3.67 19.33
N GLU A 192 3.65 2.96 20.46
CA GLU A 192 4.84 2.42 21.16
C GLU A 192 5.27 1.03 20.65
N LYS A 193 4.51 0.44 19.72
CA LYS A 193 4.79 -0.85 19.07
C LYS A 193 5.36 -0.63 17.66
N ARG A 194 5.56 -1.72 16.91
CA ARG A 194 5.85 -1.67 15.47
C ARG A 194 4.56 -1.84 14.67
N ALA A 195 4.42 -1.09 13.58
CA ALA A 195 3.41 -1.35 12.56
C ALA A 195 4.05 -1.99 11.31
N ALA A 196 3.25 -2.68 10.52
CA ALA A 196 3.62 -3.19 9.21
C ALA A 196 2.71 -2.55 8.16
N LEU A 197 3.28 -1.69 7.31
CA LEU A 197 2.61 -1.15 6.12
C LEU A 197 2.79 -2.14 4.97
N ILE A 198 1.75 -2.90 4.63
CA ILE A 198 1.75 -3.75 3.45
C ILE A 198 1.21 -3.00 2.25
N THR A 199 1.96 -2.97 1.15
CA THR A 199 1.67 -2.10 0.02
C THR A 199 2.10 -2.67 -1.32
N ARG A 200 1.45 -2.21 -2.39
CA ARG A 200 1.88 -2.39 -3.78
C ARG A 200 2.49 -1.15 -4.40
N ASP A 201 2.55 -0.06 -3.65
CA ASP A 201 3.07 1.18 -4.19
C ASP A 201 4.58 1.06 -4.41
N HIS A 202 5.00 1.40 -5.61
CA HIS A 202 6.41 1.35 -5.98
C HIS A 202 7.26 2.35 -5.20
N ASP A 203 6.67 3.48 -4.80
CA ASP A 203 7.35 4.47 -3.98
C ASP A 203 7.69 3.88 -2.60
N PHE A 204 6.76 3.15 -1.96
CA PHE A 204 7.03 2.51 -0.67
C PHE A 204 7.97 1.31 -0.79
N THR A 205 7.75 0.45 -1.78
CA THR A 205 8.48 -0.81 -1.89
C THR A 205 9.96 -0.62 -2.22
N ILE A 206 10.29 0.35 -3.09
CA ILE A 206 11.69 0.67 -3.42
C ILE A 206 12.41 1.32 -2.23
N PHE A 207 11.70 2.08 -1.41
CA PHE A 207 12.24 2.77 -0.24
C PHE A 207 11.78 2.14 1.07
N SER A 208 11.63 0.81 1.10
CA SER A 208 11.16 0.07 2.27
C SER A 208 12.08 0.21 3.49
N GLU A 209 13.35 0.56 3.27
CA GLU A 209 14.34 0.86 4.32
C GLU A 209 14.03 2.12 5.12
N ILE A 210 13.16 3.02 4.63
CA ILE A 210 12.55 4.09 5.45
C ILE A 210 11.96 3.50 6.74
N GLY A 211 11.47 2.27 6.66
CA GLY A 211 10.92 1.57 7.81
C GLY A 211 11.93 1.19 8.90
N ARG A 212 13.23 1.36 8.67
CA ARG A 212 14.26 1.26 9.72
C ARG A 212 14.36 2.54 10.56
N GLU A 213 14.13 3.69 9.94
CA GLU A 213 14.15 5.01 10.57
C GLU A 213 12.81 5.34 11.28
N LEU A 214 11.78 4.56 10.99
CA LEU A 214 10.42 4.72 11.51
C LEU A 214 9.99 3.45 12.26
N PRO A 215 9.00 3.53 13.16
CA PRO A 215 8.44 2.35 13.84
C PRO A 215 7.52 1.52 12.90
N VAL A 216 7.82 1.49 11.61
CA VAL A 216 6.95 0.96 10.56
C VAL A 216 7.76 0.08 9.63
N ASP A 217 7.48 -1.21 9.57
CA ASP A 217 8.03 -2.08 8.53
C ASP A 217 7.22 -1.96 7.24
N VAL A 218 7.88 -1.68 6.11
CA VAL A 218 7.21 -1.62 4.81
C VAL A 218 7.36 -2.97 4.10
N ILE A 219 6.23 -3.62 3.81
CA ILE A 219 6.16 -4.93 3.16
C ILE A 219 5.69 -4.76 1.72
N ASP A 220 6.49 -5.22 0.76
CA ASP A 220 6.07 -5.35 -0.63
C ASP A 220 5.11 -6.53 -0.78
N ALA A 221 3.84 -6.23 -1.08
CA ALA A 221 2.81 -7.25 -1.32
C ALA A 221 3.13 -8.15 -2.53
N TYR A 222 3.93 -7.70 -3.50
CA TYR A 222 4.37 -8.54 -4.62
C TYR A 222 5.38 -9.62 -4.21
N SER A 223 6.05 -9.45 -3.07
CA SER A 223 7.00 -10.43 -2.53
C SER A 223 6.32 -11.63 -1.87
N LEU A 224 5.02 -11.51 -1.53
CA LEU A 224 4.22 -12.56 -0.92
C LEU A 224 3.74 -13.62 -1.94
N LYS A 225 4.52 -13.89 -3.00
CA LYS A 225 4.17 -14.90 -4.02
C LYS A 225 4.49 -16.31 -3.60
#